data_AF-A0A371GKW5-F1
#
_entry.id   AF-A0A371GKW5-F1
#
_cell.length_a   1.000
_cell.length_b   1.000
_cell.length_c   1.000
_cell.angle_alpha   90.00
_cell.angle_beta   90.00
_cell.angle_gamma   90.00
#
_symmetry.space_group_name_H-M   'P 1'
#
loop_
_entity.id
_entity.type
_entity.pdbx_description
1 polymer ?
#
loop_
_entity_poly.entity_id
_entity_poly.type
_entity_poly.pdbx_seq_one_letter_code
_entity_poly.pdbx_strand_id
1 'polypeptide(L)'
;MAPATIVNSSTGYTITKYIQSTRSPSAVIYKSHEVKMQAPITATFSSRGPNPGSQNVLKPDAAALTSWQLILSREYILLTGTSMACPHVVGVAAYVKSFHPNWTRATIRSAVITI
;
A
#
# COMPACT_ATOMS: atom_id res chain seq x y z
N MET A 1 13.39 17.89 -4.81
CA MET A 1 12.08 17.46 -5.36
C MET A 1 11.31 18.71 -5.76
N ALA A 2 10.70 18.70 -6.94
CA ALA A 2 9.80 19.78 -7.39
C ALA A 2 8.34 19.45 -7.00
N PRO A 3 7.45 20.44 -6.82
CA PRO A 3 6.03 20.20 -6.60
C PRO A 3 5.40 19.46 -7.79
N ALA A 4 4.73 18.35 -7.53
CA ALA A 4 4.07 17.54 -8.56
C ALA A 4 2.82 16.87 -7.98
N THR A 5 1.87 16.54 -8.86
CA THR A 5 0.66 15.78 -8.53
C THR A 5 0.27 14.85 -9.68
N ILE A 6 -0.44 13.77 -9.37
CA ILE A 6 -0.94 12.81 -10.35
C ILE A 6 -2.45 13.02 -10.49
N VAL A 7 -2.93 13.14 -11.73
CA VAL A 7 -4.34 13.33 -12.04
C VAL A 7 -4.88 12.17 -12.87
N ASN A 8 -6.18 11.93 -12.78
CA ASN A 8 -6.82 10.94 -13.64
C ASN A 8 -6.90 11.44 -15.10
N SER A 9 -7.27 10.54 -16.02
CA SER A 9 -7.33 10.84 -17.46
C SER A 9 -8.33 11.96 -17.79
N SER A 10 -9.50 11.99 -17.12
CA SER A 10 -10.53 13.01 -17.35
C SER A 10 -10.06 14.42 -16.97
N THR A 11 -9.48 14.56 -15.78
CA THR A 11 -8.87 15.82 -15.32
C THR A 11 -7.68 16.21 -16.19
N GLY A 12 -6.85 15.24 -16.61
CA GLY A 12 -5.75 15.48 -17.54
C GLY A 12 -6.19 16.04 -18.90
N TYR A 13 -7.32 15.57 -19.43
CA TYR A 13 -7.92 16.12 -20.64
C TYR A 13 -8.35 17.58 -20.44
N THR A 14 -9.02 17.89 -19.33
CA THR A 14 -9.42 19.27 -18.98
C THR A 14 -8.22 20.20 -18.85
N ILE A 15 -7.13 19.75 -18.22
CA ILE A 15 -5.89 20.54 -18.10
C ILE A 15 -5.27 20.78 -19.48
N THR A 16 -5.21 19.75 -20.32
CA THR A 16 -4.68 19.87 -21.69
C THR A 16 -5.48 20.89 -22.51
N LYS A 17 -6.81 20.84 -22.41
CA LYS A 17 -7.71 21.80 -23.05
C LYS A 17 -7.50 23.22 -22.52
N TYR A 18 -7.31 23.38 -21.20
CA TYR A 18 -7.01 24.67 -20.58
C TYR A 18 -5.70 25.27 -21.13
N ILE A 19 -4.64 24.45 -21.21
CA ILE A 19 -3.34 24.87 -21.77
C ILE A 19 -3.50 25.38 -23.21
N GLN A 20 -4.33 24.73 -24.02
CA GLN A 20 -4.58 25.13 -25.42
C GLN A 20 -5.48 26.38 -25.55
N SER A 21 -6.22 26.74 -24.51
CA SER A 21 -7.20 27.83 -24.55
C SER A 21 -6.62 29.24 -24.32
N THR A 22 -5.43 29.34 -23.73
CA THR A 22 -4.80 30.62 -23.37
C THR A 22 -3.33 30.66 -23.77
N ARG A 23 -2.80 31.85 -24.04
CA ARG A 23 -1.37 32.05 -24.38
C ARG A 23 -0.45 31.97 -23.17
N SER A 24 -0.99 32.14 -21.95
CA SER A 24 -0.22 32.11 -20.70
C SER A 24 -0.98 31.31 -19.63
N PRO A 25 -0.93 29.97 -19.68
CA PRO A 25 -1.56 29.13 -18.66
C PRO A 25 -0.77 29.18 -17.34
N SER A 26 -1.48 29.26 -16.21
CA SER A 26 -0.88 29.24 -14.87
C SER A 26 -1.73 28.41 -13.92
N ALA A 27 -1.10 27.69 -12.99
CA ALA A 27 -1.76 26.84 -12.01
C ALA A 27 -0.94 26.73 -10.72
N VAL A 28 -1.61 26.39 -9.62
CA VAL A 28 -0.99 26.22 -8.29
C VAL A 28 -1.19 24.79 -7.81
N ILE A 29 -0.12 24.14 -7.36
CA ILE A 29 -0.17 22.83 -6.71
C ILE A 29 -0.21 23.07 -5.20
N TYR A 30 -1.34 22.77 -4.58
CA TYR A 30 -1.51 22.87 -3.13
C TYR A 30 -0.84 21.70 -2.40
N LYS A 31 -0.65 21.87 -1.09
CA LYS A 31 -0.15 20.82 -0.19
C LYS A 31 -1.13 19.64 -0.14
N SER A 32 -0.61 18.43 -0.06
CA SER A 32 -1.39 17.21 0.14
C SER A 32 -2.19 17.27 1.45
N HIS A 33 -3.43 16.79 1.41
CA HIS A 33 -4.31 16.64 2.56
C HIS A 33 -4.90 15.22 2.59
N GLU A 34 -5.36 14.79 3.74
CA GLU A 34 -5.94 13.47 3.93
C GLU A 34 -7.41 13.44 3.52
N VAL A 35 -7.82 12.35 2.87
CA VAL A 35 -9.20 12.12 2.45
C VAL A 35 -9.63 10.75 2.95
N LYS A 36 -10.84 10.65 3.50
CA LYS A 36 -11.40 9.38 3.92
C LYS A 36 -11.79 8.56 2.69
N MET A 37 -11.25 7.35 2.61
CA MET A 37 -11.57 6.38 1.55
C MET A 37 -12.13 5.10 2.17
N GLN A 38 -12.92 4.37 1.39
CA GLN A 38 -13.39 3.03 1.79
C GLN A 38 -12.19 2.08 1.82
N ALA A 39 -12.01 1.37 2.93
CA ALA A 39 -10.92 0.42 3.16
C ALA A 39 -11.50 -0.90 3.70
N PRO A 40 -10.83 -2.06 3.52
CA PRO A 40 -9.54 -2.25 2.83
C PRO A 40 -9.68 -2.42 1.32
N ILE A 41 -8.70 -1.90 0.57
CA ILE A 41 -8.57 -2.10 -0.89
C ILE A 41 -7.17 -2.64 -1.18
N THR A 42 -7.08 -3.66 -2.04
CA THR A 42 -5.80 -4.19 -2.49
C THR A 42 -5.07 -3.15 -3.34
N ALA A 43 -3.83 -2.83 -2.96
CA ALA A 43 -3.00 -1.88 -3.69
C ALA A 43 -2.78 -2.33 -5.14
N THR A 44 -2.81 -1.38 -6.08
CA THR A 44 -2.69 -1.66 -7.52
C THR A 44 -1.37 -2.33 -7.90
N PHE A 45 -0.28 -2.03 -7.16
CA PHE A 45 1.04 -2.62 -7.35
C PHE A 45 1.22 -3.99 -6.68
N SER A 46 0.25 -4.46 -5.89
CA SER A 46 0.39 -5.73 -5.17
C SER A 46 0.42 -6.89 -6.16
N SER A 47 1.46 -7.73 -6.06
CA SER A 47 1.57 -8.94 -6.86
C SER A 47 0.37 -9.85 -6.64
N ARG A 48 -0.06 -10.52 -7.70
CA ARG A 48 -1.22 -11.42 -7.71
C ARG A 48 -0.78 -12.84 -8.05
N GLY A 49 -1.49 -13.82 -7.50
CA GLY A 49 -1.36 -15.21 -7.91
C GLY A 49 -2.02 -15.50 -9.28
N PRO A 50 -2.04 -16.77 -9.70
CA PRO A 50 -1.61 -17.96 -8.95
C PRO A 50 -0.09 -18.10 -8.84
N ASN A 51 0.38 -18.98 -7.95
CA ASN A 51 1.80 -19.21 -7.71
C ASN A 51 2.48 -19.85 -8.95
N PRO A 52 3.51 -19.22 -9.54
CA PRO A 52 4.17 -19.75 -10.75
C PRO A 52 4.92 -21.07 -10.49
N GLY A 53 5.35 -21.34 -9.26
CA GLY A 53 6.07 -22.57 -8.91
C GLY A 53 5.18 -23.77 -8.60
N SER A 54 3.89 -23.55 -8.28
CA SER A 54 2.94 -24.63 -8.04
C SER A 54 1.51 -24.10 -8.14
N GLN A 55 0.76 -24.59 -9.12
CA GLN A 55 -0.64 -24.19 -9.32
C GLN A 55 -1.56 -24.70 -8.20
N ASN A 56 -1.14 -25.71 -7.44
CA ASN A 56 -1.90 -26.28 -6.33
C ASN A 56 -1.74 -25.50 -5.02
N VAL A 57 -0.91 -24.46 -4.99
CA VAL A 57 -0.67 -23.63 -3.79
C VAL A 57 -1.06 -22.19 -4.09
N LEU A 58 -2.18 -21.74 -3.53
CA LEU A 58 -2.66 -20.37 -3.68
C LEU A 58 -1.73 -19.36 -2.99
N LYS A 59 -1.53 -18.22 -3.64
CA LYS A 59 -0.78 -17.06 -3.15
C LYS A 59 -1.45 -15.77 -3.66
N PRO A 60 -1.34 -14.63 -2.94
CA PRO A 60 -0.70 -14.45 -1.62
C PRO A 60 -1.51 -15.07 -0.47
N ASP A 61 -0.87 -15.21 0.70
CA ASP A 61 -1.49 -15.86 1.88
C ASP A 61 -2.33 -14.92 2.74
N ALA A 62 -1.91 -13.66 2.89
CA ALA A 62 -2.56 -12.66 3.74
C ALA A 62 -2.34 -11.25 3.16
N ALA A 63 -3.24 -10.34 3.47
CA ALA A 63 -3.15 -8.93 3.11
C ALA A 63 -3.11 -8.06 4.38
N ALA A 64 -2.28 -7.03 4.38
CA ALA A 64 -2.17 -6.09 5.49
C ALA A 64 -1.93 -4.67 4.96
N LEU A 65 -1.87 -3.69 5.88
CA LEU A 65 -1.68 -2.28 5.55
C LEU A 65 -0.35 -2.06 4.82
N THR A 66 -0.43 -1.54 3.60
CA THR A 66 0.74 -1.28 2.74
C THR A 66 1.25 0.16 2.85
N SER A 67 0.56 1.05 3.56
CA SER A 67 1.02 2.41 3.85
C SER A 67 1.47 2.54 5.30
N TRP A 68 2.69 3.04 5.51
CA TRP A 68 3.25 3.22 6.84
C TRP A 68 4.08 4.50 6.93
N GLN A 69 4.11 5.10 8.12
CA GLN A 69 4.98 6.23 8.46
C GLN A 69 6.28 5.70 9.06
N LEU A 70 7.38 5.77 8.32
CA LEU A 70 8.70 5.41 8.83
C LEU A 70 9.34 6.60 9.53
N ILE A 71 9.91 6.36 10.71
CA ILE A 71 10.75 7.33 11.41
C ILE A 71 12.18 7.10 10.94
N LEU A 72 12.72 8.06 10.19
CA LEU A 72 14.13 8.13 9.86
C LEU A 72 14.69 9.39 10.52
N SER A 73 15.59 9.21 11.48
CA SER A 73 16.38 10.31 12.07
C SER A 73 15.56 11.54 12.49
N ARG A 74 14.39 11.31 13.12
CA ARG A 74 13.40 12.29 13.61
C ARG A 74 12.42 12.87 12.57
N GLU A 75 12.45 12.39 11.33
CA GLU A 75 11.45 12.74 10.31
C GLU A 75 10.56 11.54 9.99
N TYR A 76 9.28 11.81 9.78
CA TYR A 76 8.30 10.81 9.33
C TYR A 76 8.22 10.84 7.81
N ILE A 77 8.50 9.71 7.16
CA ILE A 77 8.33 9.53 5.72
C ILE A 77 7.19 8.56 5.48
N LEU A 78 6.21 9.00 4.66
CA LEU A 78 5.13 8.15 4.20
C LEU A 78 5.63 7.29 3.04
N LEU A 79 5.69 5.97 3.26
CA LEU A 79 6.03 5.01 2.22
C LEU A 79 4.89 4.02 1.98
N THR A 80 4.81 3.53 0.74
CA THR A 80 3.83 2.54 0.32
C THR A 80 4.52 1.33 -0.30
N GLY A 81 4.13 0.12 0.09
CA GLY A 81 4.67 -1.11 -0.48
C GLY A 81 4.22 -2.38 0.25
N THR A 82 4.37 -3.53 -0.39
CA THR A 82 4.19 -4.83 0.29
C THR A 82 5.26 -5.06 1.37
N SER A 83 6.43 -4.44 1.22
CA SER A 83 7.46 -4.37 2.26
C SER A 83 6.97 -3.71 3.55
N MET A 84 5.95 -2.84 3.47
CA MET A 84 5.33 -2.20 4.64
C MET A 84 4.21 -3.06 5.22
N ALA A 85 3.55 -3.90 4.41
CA ALA A 85 2.59 -4.90 4.90
C ALA A 85 3.28 -6.07 5.63
N CYS A 86 4.46 -6.49 5.18
CA CYS A 86 5.24 -7.58 5.79
C CYS A 86 5.45 -7.43 7.33
N PRO A 87 5.99 -6.31 7.85
CA PRO A 87 6.20 -6.15 9.29
C PRO A 87 4.90 -6.17 10.11
N HIS A 88 3.76 -5.79 9.53
CA HIS A 88 2.46 -5.92 10.20
C HIS A 88 2.10 -7.39 10.41
N VAL A 89 2.18 -8.21 9.35
CA VAL A 89 1.88 -9.66 9.43
C VAL A 89 2.88 -10.35 10.37
N VAL A 90 4.15 -9.97 10.31
CA VAL A 90 5.19 -10.47 11.23
C VAL A 90 4.88 -10.10 12.68
N GLY A 91 4.41 -8.87 12.94
CA GLY A 91 4.00 -8.43 14.27
C GLY A 91 2.86 -9.27 14.83
N VAL A 92 1.82 -9.54 14.02
CA VAL A 92 0.72 -10.44 14.41
C VAL A 92 1.22 -11.85 14.66
N ALA A 93 2.09 -12.39 13.80
CA ALA A 93 2.65 -13.73 13.98
C ALA A 93 3.52 -13.84 15.25
N ALA A 94 4.32 -12.81 15.55
CA ALA A 94 5.14 -12.75 16.76
C ALA A 94 4.27 -12.64 18.02
N TYR A 95 3.18 -11.87 17.95
CA TYR A 95 2.20 -11.78 19.03
C TYR A 95 1.52 -13.14 19.29
N VAL A 96 1.07 -13.85 18.25
CA VAL A 96 0.53 -15.21 18.41
C VAL A 96 1.60 -16.15 19.00
N LYS A 97 2.86 -16.04 18.58
CA LYS A 97 3.96 -16.86 19.10
C LYS A 97 4.25 -16.62 20.58
N SER A 98 4.10 -15.39 21.08
CA SER A 98 4.37 -15.09 22.49
C SER A 98 3.39 -15.79 23.43
N PHE A 99 2.13 -15.93 23.03
CA PHE A 99 1.11 -16.68 23.78
C PHE A 99 1.11 -18.19 23.49
N HIS A 100 1.68 -18.60 22.36
CA HIS A 100 1.82 -20.01 21.98
C HIS A 100 3.25 -20.40 21.61
N PRO A 101 4.21 -20.44 22.56
CA PRO A 101 5.62 -20.69 22.27
C PRO A 101 5.89 -22.04 21.60
N ASN A 102 5.05 -23.05 21.83
CA ASN A 102 5.23 -24.39 21.29
C ASN A 102 4.62 -24.57 19.88
N TRP A 103 3.88 -23.59 19.37
CA TRP A 103 3.26 -23.70 18.04
C TRP A 103 4.29 -23.69 16.92
N THR A 104 4.03 -24.52 15.91
CA THR A 104 4.88 -24.57 14.71
C THR A 104 4.62 -23.36 13.81
N ARG A 105 5.56 -23.08 12.90
CA ARG A 105 5.41 -22.03 11.87
C ARG A 105 4.14 -22.25 11.02
N ALA A 106 3.81 -23.50 10.71
CA ALA A 106 2.61 -23.84 9.96
C ALA A 106 1.33 -23.53 10.75
N THR A 107 1.31 -23.85 12.05
CA THR A 107 0.18 -23.55 12.94
C THR A 107 -0.05 -22.05 13.06
N ILE A 108 1.02 -21.26 13.21
CA ILE A 108 0.91 -19.80 13.30
C ILE A 108 0.44 -19.19 11.98
N ARG A 109 0.98 -19.66 10.83
CA ARG A 109 0.50 -19.26 9.51
C ARG A 109 -0.98 -19.59 9.33
N SER A 110 -1.41 -20.79 9.74
CA SER A 110 -2.82 -21.19 9.68
C SER A 110 -3.70 -20.30 10.55
N ALA A 111 -3.26 -19.96 11.76
CA ALA A 111 -3.99 -19.05 12.63
C ALA A 111 -4.15 -17.70 11.93
N VAL A 112 -3.05 -17.08 11.48
CA VAL A 112 -3.04 -15.74 10.84
C VAL A 112 -3.89 -15.65 9.58
N ILE A 113 -4.03 -16.72 8.80
CA ILE A 113 -4.85 -16.72 7.57
C ILE A 113 -6.34 -16.89 7.90
N THR A 114 -6.67 -17.56 9.00
CA THR A 114 -8.06 -17.92 9.34
C THR A 114 -8.75 -16.85 10.20
N ILE A 115 -7.99 -15.98 10.88
CA ILE A 115 -8.51 -14.77 11.53
C ILE A 115 -8.85 -13.69 10.50
#